data_AF-H8IAX3-F1
#
_entry.id   AF-H8IAX3-F1
#
_cell.length_a   1.000
_cell.length_b   1.000
_cell.length_c   1.000
_cell.angle_alpha   90.00
_cell.angle_beta   90.00
_cell.angle_gamma   90.00
#
_symmetry.space_group_name_H-M   'P 1'
#
loop_
_entity.id
_entity.type
_entity.pdbx_description
1 polymer ?
#
loop_
_entity_poly.entity_id
_entity_poly.type
_entity_poly.pdbx_seq_one_letter_code
_entity_poly.pdbx_strand_id
1 'polypeptide(L)'
;MARSHGERKKTRYKFTKALRERGLSPVSRAVQEFEVGQKVHIDIDPSVHKGMPYRRFQGRTCTVIGTRGRAYILEMYDGGLRKEIIARPQHLKPQKGQ
;
A
#
# COMPACT_ATOMS: atom_id res chain seq x y z
N MET A 1 26.86 -6.05 -14.75
CA MET A 1 25.44 -6.03 -15.20
C MET A 1 24.75 -4.78 -14.68
N ALA A 2 24.22 -3.94 -15.56
CA ALA A 2 23.46 -2.75 -15.19
C ALA A 2 22.23 -3.14 -14.36
N ARG A 3 22.16 -2.61 -13.13
CA ARG A 3 21.05 -2.87 -12.22
C ARG A 3 19.89 -1.95 -12.59
N SER A 4 18.99 -2.37 -13.48
CA SER A 4 17.78 -1.61 -13.82
C SER A 4 16.98 -1.22 -12.58
N HIS A 5 16.30 -0.07 -12.53
CA HIS A 5 15.48 0.35 -11.38
C HIS A 5 13.97 0.20 -11.65
N GLY A 6 13.60 -0.70 -12.57
CA GLY A 6 12.20 -0.91 -12.99
C GLY A 6 11.28 -1.33 -11.85
N GLU A 7 9.97 -1.11 -12.02
CA GLU A 7 8.96 -1.10 -10.95
C GLU A 7 8.82 -2.39 -10.13
N ARG A 8 9.05 -3.55 -10.77
CA ARG A 8 8.91 -4.87 -10.16
C ARG A 8 10.26 -5.56 -9.85
N LYS A 9 11.36 -4.83 -9.81
CA LYS A 9 12.65 -5.43 -9.48
C LYS A 9 12.69 -5.95 -8.04
N LYS A 10 13.18 -7.20 -7.88
CA LYS A 10 13.32 -7.86 -6.57
C LYS A 10 12.00 -7.93 -5.77
N THR A 11 10.86 -8.04 -6.44
CA THR A 11 9.54 -8.16 -5.78
C THR A 11 9.04 -9.60 -5.65
N ARG A 12 9.77 -10.62 -6.13
CA ARG A 12 9.32 -12.02 -6.13
C ARG A 12 8.63 -12.42 -4.82
N TYR A 13 9.35 -12.30 -3.70
CA TYR A 13 8.78 -12.62 -2.39
C TYR A 13 7.82 -11.57 -1.85
N LYS A 14 8.05 -10.28 -2.13
CA LYS A 14 7.16 -9.19 -1.68
C LYS A 14 5.74 -9.28 -2.27
N PHE A 15 5.63 -9.80 -3.50
CA PHE A 15 4.37 -9.93 -4.23
C PHE A 15 3.86 -11.37 -4.29
N THR A 16 4.48 -12.28 -3.54
CA THR A 16 3.97 -13.65 -3.40
C THR A 16 3.06 -13.70 -2.18
N LYS A 17 1.82 -14.15 -2.38
CA LYS A 17 0.89 -14.46 -1.27
C LYS A 17 1.22 -15.82 -0.65
N ALA A 18 0.90 -15.98 0.63
CA ALA A 18 0.94 -17.29 1.30
C ALA A 18 -0.03 -18.26 0.62
N LEU A 19 0.25 -19.57 0.71
CA LEU A 19 -0.53 -20.61 0.01
C LEU A 19 -2.04 -20.53 0.32
N ARG A 20 -2.40 -20.26 1.58
CA ARG A 20 -3.79 -20.15 2.06
C ARG A 20 -4.45 -18.79 1.77
N GLU A 21 -3.68 -17.80 1.35
CA GLU A 21 -4.17 -16.46 1.02
C GLU A 21 -4.23 -16.24 -0.51
N ARG A 22 -3.96 -17.28 -1.31
CA ARG A 22 -4.04 -17.22 -2.76
C ARG A 22 -5.49 -16.98 -3.20
N GLY A 23 -5.64 -16.24 -4.30
CA GLY A 23 -6.93 -15.87 -4.86
C GLY A 23 -7.27 -14.39 -4.64
N LEU A 24 -8.55 -14.08 -4.76
CA LEU A 24 -9.06 -12.73 -4.54
C LEU A 24 -9.03 -12.41 -3.05
N SER A 25 -8.59 -11.21 -2.70
CA SER A 25 -8.68 -10.76 -1.30
C SER A 25 -10.14 -10.50 -0.90
N PRO A 26 -10.45 -10.57 0.42
CA PRO A 26 -11.78 -10.29 0.92
C PRO A 26 -12.29 -8.91 0.49
N VAL A 27 -13.58 -8.84 0.15
CA VAL A 27 -14.26 -7.60 -0.28
C VAL A 27 -14.20 -6.52 0.80
N SER A 28 -14.11 -6.91 2.08
CA SER A 28 -13.94 -5.97 3.20
C SER A 28 -12.76 -5.02 3.02
N ARG A 29 -11.63 -5.49 2.46
CA ARG A 29 -10.47 -4.62 2.18
C ARG A 29 -10.75 -3.59 1.07
N ALA A 30 -11.68 -3.88 0.16
CA ALA A 30 -11.99 -3.00 -0.95
C ALA A 30 -12.97 -1.88 -0.57
N VAL A 31 -13.82 -2.13 0.41
CA VAL A 31 -14.86 -1.20 0.90
C VAL A 31 -14.38 -0.44 2.15
N GLN A 32 -13.26 -0.84 2.75
CA GLN A 32 -12.73 -0.21 3.93
C GLN A 32 -12.52 1.30 3.75
N GLU A 33 -13.04 2.06 4.71
CA GLU A 33 -12.92 3.51 4.78
C GLU A 33 -11.85 3.92 5.80
N PHE A 34 -11.19 5.04 5.52
CA PHE A 34 -10.18 5.62 6.39
C PHE A 34 -10.42 7.11 6.56
N GLU A 35 -10.26 7.60 7.78
CA GLU A 35 -10.43 9.02 8.11
C GLU A 35 -9.13 9.80 7.94
N VAL A 36 -9.23 11.10 7.69
CA VAL A 36 -8.07 12.00 7.64
C VAL A 36 -7.41 12.05 9.02
N GLY A 37 -6.09 11.90 9.07
CA GLY A 37 -5.31 11.78 10.30
C GLY A 37 -5.12 10.35 10.78
N GLN A 38 -5.84 9.37 10.23
CA GLN A 38 -5.69 7.98 10.61
C GLN A 38 -4.34 7.41 10.14
N LYS A 39 -3.71 6.60 10.99
CA LYS A 39 -2.49 5.87 10.63
C LYS A 39 -2.82 4.54 9.96
N VAL A 40 -2.22 4.35 8.80
CA VAL A 40 -2.39 3.14 7.97
C VAL A 40 -1.04 2.58 7.58
N HIS A 41 -0.97 1.26 7.43
CA HIS A 41 0.18 0.55 6.90
C HIS A 41 -0.05 0.24 5.43
N ILE A 42 0.98 0.42 4.62
CA ILE A 42 0.99 -0.02 3.22
C ILE A 42 1.28 -1.51 3.19
N ASP A 43 0.28 -2.30 2.79
CA ASP A 43 0.40 -3.72 2.55
C ASP A 43 -0.17 -4.07 1.17
N ILE A 44 0.72 -4.16 0.19
CA ILE A 44 0.37 -4.39 -1.21
C ILE A 44 -0.26 -5.77 -1.35
N ASP A 45 -1.55 -5.78 -1.66
CA ASP A 45 -2.21 -6.93 -2.25
C ASP A 45 -1.79 -7.16 -3.72
N PRO A 46 -1.06 -8.24 -4.05
CA PRO A 46 -0.61 -8.50 -5.41
C PRO A 46 -1.72 -8.93 -6.37
N SER A 47 -2.87 -9.37 -5.85
CA SER A 47 -4.02 -9.78 -6.69
C SER A 47 -4.73 -8.59 -7.34
N VAL A 48 -4.51 -7.37 -6.82
CA VAL A 48 -5.09 -6.14 -7.34
C VAL A 48 -3.98 -5.27 -7.90
N HIS A 49 -3.92 -5.12 -9.23
CA HIS A 49 -2.86 -4.31 -9.85
C HIS A 49 -3.14 -2.81 -9.85
N LYS A 50 -4.43 -2.41 -9.78
CA LYS A 50 -4.82 -1.01 -9.90
C LYS A 50 -4.65 -0.29 -8.56
N GLY A 51 -3.99 0.87 -8.57
CA GLY A 51 -3.78 1.67 -7.37
C GLY A 51 -2.73 1.11 -6.42
N MET A 52 -1.87 0.23 -6.93
CA MET A 52 -0.76 -0.37 -6.19
C MET A 52 0.36 0.67 -5.99
N PRO A 53 0.83 0.91 -4.76
CA PRO A 53 1.96 1.78 -4.50
C PRO A 53 3.30 1.14 -4.91
N TYR A 54 4.33 1.97 -5.06
CA TYR A 54 5.67 1.49 -5.42
C TYR A 54 6.25 0.54 -4.37
N ARG A 55 6.90 -0.55 -4.81
CA ARG A 55 7.41 -1.65 -3.96
C ARG A 55 8.31 -1.24 -2.78
N ARG A 56 8.90 -0.04 -2.84
CA ARG A 56 9.78 0.49 -1.78
C ARG A 56 8.99 0.79 -0.51
N PHE A 57 7.71 1.10 -0.65
CA PHE A 57 6.85 1.57 0.46
C PHE A 57 6.09 0.44 1.15
N GLN A 58 6.21 -0.81 0.66
CA GLN A 58 5.68 -1.99 1.34
C GLN A 58 6.15 -2.02 2.80
N GLY A 59 5.20 -2.13 3.74
CA GLY A 59 5.44 -2.21 5.18
C GLY A 59 5.68 -0.86 5.86
N ARG A 60 5.56 0.27 5.15
CA ARG A 60 5.65 1.61 5.76
C ARG A 60 4.31 2.02 6.36
N THR A 61 4.38 2.78 7.44
CA THR A 61 3.23 3.45 8.06
C THR A 61 3.12 4.85 7.48
N CYS A 62 1.90 5.27 7.16
CA CYS A 62 1.57 6.56 6.59
C CYS A 62 0.38 7.15 7.33
N THR A 63 0.21 8.45 7.22
CA THR A 63 -0.97 9.17 7.71
C THR A 63 -1.86 9.51 6.52
N VAL A 64 -3.17 9.27 6.64
CA VAL A 64 -4.13 9.67 5.61
C VAL A 64 -4.28 11.19 5.64
N ILE A 65 -4.02 11.85 4.52
CA ILE A 65 -4.18 13.32 4.39
C ILE A 65 -5.43 13.71 3.60
N GLY A 66 -6.02 12.77 2.86
CA GLY A 66 -7.23 13.02 2.10
C GLY A 66 -7.60 11.86 1.18
N THR A 67 -8.64 12.09 0.37
CA THR A 67 -9.15 11.14 -0.62
C THR A 67 -9.05 11.73 -2.02
N ARG A 68 -8.85 10.87 -3.02
CA ARG A 68 -8.91 11.21 -4.44
C ARG A 68 -9.65 10.11 -5.19
N GLY A 69 -10.92 10.35 -5.47
CA GLY A 69 -11.82 9.34 -6.05
C GLY A 69 -11.88 8.10 -5.15
N ARG A 70 -11.47 6.94 -5.68
CA ARG A 70 -11.48 5.65 -4.96
C ARG A 70 -10.17 5.34 -4.20
N ALA A 71 -9.23 6.27 -4.19
CA ALA A 71 -7.92 6.11 -3.55
C ALA A 71 -7.74 7.12 -2.42
N TYR A 72 -6.82 6.81 -1.52
CA TYR A 72 -6.40 7.67 -0.43
C TYR A 72 -5.06 8.31 -0.76
N ILE A 73 -4.91 9.57 -0.36
CA ILE A 73 -3.64 10.28 -0.37
C ILE A 73 -3.02 10.09 1.00
N LEU A 74 -1.80 9.55 1.00
CA LEU A 74 -1.07 9.16 2.19
C LEU A 74 0.23 9.95 2.27
N GLU A 75 0.56 10.39 3.46
CA GLU A 75 1.82 11.06 3.76
C GLU A 75 2.77 10.13 4.49
N MET A 76 4.04 10.14 4.06
CA MET A 76 5.14 9.54 4.81
C MET A 76 6.41 10.37 4.70
N TYR A 77 7.35 10.09 5.61
CA TYR A 77 8.71 10.61 5.56
C TYR A 77 9.67 9.48 5.21
N ASP A 78 10.48 9.68 4.16
CA ASP A 78 11.50 8.72 3.71
C ASP A 78 12.86 9.43 3.71
N GLY A 79 13.62 9.26 4.79
CA GLY A 79 14.89 9.94 4.99
C GLY A 79 14.76 11.46 5.20
N GLY A 80 13.71 11.90 5.88
CA GLY A 80 13.42 13.32 6.13
C GLY A 80 12.66 14.03 5.01
N LEU A 81 12.56 13.41 3.82
CA LEU A 81 11.75 13.95 2.73
C LEU A 81 10.29 13.51 2.88
N ARG A 82 9.40 14.50 2.91
CA ARG A 82 7.94 14.30 2.85
C ARG A 82 7.56 13.80 1.46
N LYS A 83 6.80 12.70 1.42
CA LYS A 83 6.34 12.07 0.19
C LYS A 83 4.86 11.76 0.29
N GLU A 84 4.15 12.02 -0.81
CA GLU A 84 2.76 11.67 -0.97
C GLU A 84 2.64 10.39 -1.80
N ILE A 85 1.79 9.47 -1.33
CA ILE A 85 1.48 8.21 -2.01
C ILE A 85 -0.02 8.17 -2.25
N ILE A 86 -0.41 7.78 -3.46
CA ILE A 86 -1.80 7.52 -3.79
C ILE A 86 -1.97 5.99 -3.85
N ALA A 87 -2.78 5.45 -2.95
CA ALA A 87 -3.04 4.02 -2.89
C ALA A 87 -4.52 3.75 -2.64
N ARG A 88 -5.02 2.65 -3.19
CA ARG A 88 -6.40 2.20 -2.92
C ARG A 88 -6.50 1.44 -1.59
N PRO A 89 -7.71 1.38 -0.97
CA PRO A 89 -7.89 0.71 0.32
C PRO A 89 -7.48 -0.77 0.33
N GLN A 90 -7.51 -1.48 -0.82
CA GLN A 90 -7.06 -2.88 -0.88
C GLN A 90 -5.58 -3.07 -0.49
N HIS A 91 -4.78 -2.01 -0.63
CA HIS A 91 -3.35 -2.02 -0.31
C HIS A 91 -3.04 -1.39 1.04
N LEU A 92 -4.06 -1.11 1.86
CA LEU A 92 -3.93 -0.44 3.14
C LEU A 92 -4.45 -1.34 4.26
N LYS A 93 -3.81 -1.23 5.42
CA LYS A 93 -4.25 -1.84 6.66
C LYS A 93 -4.30 -0.79 7.76
N PRO A 94 -5.38 -0.71 8.55
CA PRO A 94 -5.42 0.19 9.69
C PRO A 94 -4.35 -0.22 10.70
N GLN A 95 -3.73 0.76 11.35
CA GLN A 95 -2.89 0.48 12.51
C GLN A 95 -3.79 0.09 13.69
N LYS A 96 -3.63 -1.13 14.22
CA LYS A 96 -4.34 -1.57 15.42
C LYS A 96 -3.61 -1.01 16.65
N GLY A 97 -4.19 -0.01 17.32
CA GLY A 97 -3.61 0.57 18.54
C GLY A 97 -3.82 2.06 18.78
N GLN A 98 -4.85 2.68 18.18
CA GLN A 98 -5.40 3.97 18.59
C GLN A 98 -6.92 3.90 18.53
#